data_AF-K1TLX1-F1
#
_entry.id   AF-K1TLX1-F1
#
_cell.length_a   1.000
_cell.length_b   1.000
_cell.length_c   1.000
_cell.angle_alpha   90.00
_cell.angle_beta   90.00
_cell.angle_gamma   90.00
#
_symmetry.space_group_name_H-M   'P 1'
#
loop_
_entity.id
_entity.type
_entity.pdbx_description
1 polymer ?
#
loop_
_entity_poly.entity_id
_entity_poly.type
_entity_poly.pdbx_seq_one_letter_code
_entity_poly.pdbx_strand_id
1 'polypeptide(L)'
;MRSGGDEHLYNPATIHMLQESTRRGDYQMFKQYTAMVNDEDSIKNLRGLMDFNYPKKGVPIEEVEPVESIVTRFKTGAMSYGSISKEAHETMAIAMNHLHGKSNSGEGGEDLDRLTVGPDGLNRCSAIKQVASGRF
;
A
#
# COMPACT_ATOMS: atom_id res chain seq x y z
N MET A 1 11.14 2.79 -17.59
CA MET A 1 12.46 3.08 -17.00
C MET A 1 13.55 2.55 -17.92
N ARG A 2 14.53 3.36 -18.30
CA ARG A 2 15.66 2.93 -19.15
C ARG A 2 16.96 3.12 -18.38
N SER A 3 17.89 2.17 -18.53
CA SER A 3 19.23 2.30 -17.95
C SER A 3 19.92 3.55 -18.52
N GLY A 4 20.42 4.44 -17.66
CA GLY A 4 21.07 5.70 -18.05
C GLY A 4 20.14 6.82 -18.51
N GLY A 5 18.82 6.65 -18.36
CA GLY A 5 17.84 7.73 -18.57
C GLY A 5 17.50 8.48 -17.28
N ASP A 6 16.39 9.22 -17.29
CA ASP A 6 15.93 9.97 -16.12
C ASP A 6 15.77 9.08 -14.88
N GLU A 7 16.06 9.66 -13.71
CA GLU A 7 15.86 8.96 -12.46
C GLU A 7 14.36 8.83 -12.16
N HIS A 8 13.92 7.62 -11.82
CA HIS A 8 12.56 7.39 -11.31
C HIS A 8 12.61 6.81 -9.90
N LEU A 9 11.58 7.16 -9.12
CA LEU A 9 11.39 6.65 -7.76
C LEU A 9 11.23 5.12 -7.76
N TYR A 10 10.48 4.60 -8.72
CA TYR A 10 10.30 3.17 -8.94
C TYR A 10 11.25 2.68 -10.03
N ASN A 11 12.13 1.75 -9.65
CA ASN A 11 13.18 1.21 -10.48
C ASN A 11 13.38 -0.29 -10.24
N PRO A 12 14.10 -1.02 -11.12
CA PRO A 12 14.27 -2.46 -10.96
C PRO A 12 14.78 -2.86 -9.57
N ALA A 13 15.71 -2.09 -8.99
CA ALA A 13 16.29 -2.40 -7.68
C ALA A 13 15.30 -2.15 -6.52
N THR A 14 14.59 -1.02 -6.53
CA THR A 14 13.56 -0.71 -5.51
C THR A 14 12.37 -1.67 -5.59
N ILE A 15 11.93 -2.02 -6.79
CA ILE A 15 10.85 -3.01 -7.01
C ILE A 15 11.27 -4.37 -6.48
N HIS A 16 12.47 -4.84 -6.86
CA HIS A 16 12.98 -6.13 -6.40
C HIS A 16 13.12 -6.18 -4.87
N MET A 17 13.65 -5.12 -4.25
CA MET A 17 13.81 -5.06 -2.79
C MET A 17 12.47 -5.07 -2.05
N LEU A 18 11.45 -4.36 -2.55
CA LEU A 18 10.11 -4.39 -1.96
C LEU A 18 9.48 -5.79 -2.09
N GLN A 19 9.61 -6.43 -3.25
CA GLN A 19 9.07 -7.77 -3.49
C GLN A 19 9.72 -8.81 -2.58
N GLU A 20 11.04 -8.81 -2.47
CA GLU A 20 11.76 -9.78 -1.62
C GLU A 20 11.50 -9.55 -0.13
N SER A 21 11.53 -8.29 0.33
CA SER A 21 11.24 -7.98 1.74
C SER A 21 9.83 -8.42 2.16
N THR A 22 8.83 -8.16 1.32
CA THR A 22 7.44 -8.56 1.59
C THR A 22 7.26 -10.08 1.53
N ARG A 23 7.86 -10.75 0.53
CA ARG A 23 7.76 -12.21 0.36
C ARG A 23 8.40 -12.98 1.51
N ARG A 24 9.51 -12.46 2.05
CA ARG A 24 10.25 -13.08 3.16
C ARG A 24 9.77 -12.64 4.55
N GLY A 25 8.98 -11.57 4.64
CA GLY A 25 8.64 -10.94 5.90
C GLY A 25 9.85 -10.29 6.60
N ASP A 26 10.83 -9.82 5.83
CA ASP A 26 12.09 -9.28 6.36
C ASP A 26 12.04 -7.75 6.48
N TYR A 27 11.93 -7.28 7.74
CA TYR A 27 11.88 -5.85 8.04
C TYR A 27 13.21 -5.11 7.79
N GLN A 28 14.36 -5.79 7.90
CA GLN A 28 15.65 -5.15 7.60
C GLN A 28 15.77 -4.90 6.10
N MET A 29 15.36 -5.85 5.26
CA MET A 29 15.27 -5.65 3.82
C MET A 29 14.24 -4.55 3.47
N PHE A 30 13.11 -4.48 4.18
CA PHE A 30 12.16 -3.40 3.99
C PHE A 30 12.77 -2.03 4.31
N LYS A 31 13.58 -1.93 5.37
CA LYS A 31 14.32 -0.69 5.69
C LYS A 31 15.32 -0.32 4.59
N GLN A 32 16.02 -1.29 3.99
CA GLN A 32 16.88 -1.06 2.83
C GLN A 32 16.07 -0.50 1.65
N TYR A 33 14.91 -1.08 1.35
CA TYR A 33 13.99 -0.55 0.34
C TYR A 33 13.60 0.91 0.64
N THR A 34 13.19 1.21 1.88
CA THR A 34 12.77 2.58 2.23
C THR A 34 13.91 3.57 2.15
N ALA A 35 15.14 3.19 2.49
CA ALA A 35 16.32 4.05 2.34
C ALA A 35 16.56 4.41 0.87
N MET A 36 16.43 3.43 -0.04
CA MET A 36 16.58 3.68 -1.49
C MET A 36 15.50 4.61 -2.05
N VAL A 37 14.28 4.56 -1.52
CA VAL A 37 13.15 5.40 -1.97
C VAL A 37 13.14 6.78 -1.31
N ASN A 38 13.74 6.91 -0.14
CA ASN A 38 13.85 8.16 0.61
C ASN A 38 15.18 8.88 0.43
N ASP A 39 16.06 8.40 -0.45
CA ASP A 39 17.35 9.00 -0.73
C ASP A 39 17.21 10.51 -1.04
N GLU A 40 17.73 11.33 -0.13
CA GLU A 40 17.54 12.78 -0.09
C GLU A 40 18.33 13.49 -1.21
N ASP A 41 19.39 12.85 -1.71
CA ASP A 41 20.21 13.38 -2.81
C ASP A 41 19.46 13.35 -4.15
N SER A 42 18.33 12.63 -4.22
CA SER A 42 17.50 12.50 -5.41
C SER A 42 16.16 13.19 -5.21
N ILE A 43 16.16 14.53 -5.36
CA ILE A 43 14.96 15.38 -5.24
C ILE A 43 13.98 15.07 -6.39
N LYS A 44 13.13 14.06 -6.17
CA LYS A 44 12.09 13.59 -7.11
C LYS A 44 10.70 14.15 -6.77
N ASN A 45 10.53 14.79 -5.61
CA ASN A 45 9.25 15.24 -5.08
C ASN A 45 9.41 16.38 -4.06
N LEU A 46 8.32 17.10 -3.77
CA LEU A 46 8.34 18.24 -2.83
C LEU A 46 8.70 17.82 -1.40
N ARG A 47 8.33 16.61 -0.95
CA ARG A 47 8.66 16.15 0.41
C ARG A 47 10.17 15.97 0.62
N GLY A 48 10.94 15.71 -0.44
CA GLY A 48 12.40 15.65 -0.38
C GLY A 48 13.07 17.02 -0.17
N LEU A 49 12.31 18.11 -0.23
CA LEU A 49 12.77 19.46 0.12
C LEU A 49 12.51 19.81 1.60
N MET A 50 11.95 18.87 2.37
CA MET A 50 11.51 19.08 3.75
C MET A 50 12.21 18.08 4.66
N ASP A 51 12.54 18.52 5.86
CA ASP A 51 13.02 17.65 6.94
C ASP A 51 12.17 17.89 8.20
N PHE A 52 12.13 16.90 9.07
CA PHE A 52 11.48 16.99 10.36
C PHE A 52 12.36 17.74 11.35
N ASN A 53 11.77 18.72 12.05
CA ASN A 53 12.43 19.33 13.20
C ASN A 53 12.23 18.45 14.44
N TYR A 54 13.11 17.46 14.62
CA TYR A 54 13.00 16.48 15.70
C TYR A 54 13.27 17.08 17.09
N PRO A 55 12.57 16.60 18.14
CA PRO A 55 12.89 16.97 19.51
C PRO A 55 14.26 16.40 19.92
N LYS A 56 14.97 17.08 20.81
CA LYS A 56 16.28 16.62 21.33
C LYS A 56 16.24 15.26 22.01
N LYS A 57 15.07 14.88 22.55
CA LYS A 57 14.83 13.59 23.20
C LYS A 57 13.58 12.96 22.60
N GLY A 58 13.73 11.79 22.00
CA GLY A 58 12.60 10.99 21.51
C GLY A 58 11.84 10.29 22.63
N VAL A 59 10.72 9.67 22.25
CA VAL A 59 9.97 8.76 23.12
C VAL A 59 10.40 7.31 22.89
N PRO A 60 10.32 6.46 23.91
CA PRO A 60 10.42 5.01 23.75
C PRO A 60 9.38 4.46 22.73
N ILE A 61 9.72 3.42 21.95
CA ILE A 61 8.87 2.92 20.82
C ILE A 61 7.57 2.26 21.30
N GLU A 62 7.56 1.79 22.53
CA GLU A 62 6.50 1.13 23.27
C GLU A 62 5.46 2.15 23.75
N GLU A 63 5.82 3.44 23.81
CA GLU A 63 4.88 4.55 23.99
C GLU A 63 4.21 4.98 22.67
N VAL A 64 4.73 4.54 21.53
CA VAL A 64 4.12 4.82 20.22
C VAL A 64 2.89 3.94 20.04
N GLU A 65 1.89 4.49 19.35
CA GLU A 65 0.68 3.77 19.00
C GLU A 65 0.98 2.40 18.35
N PRO A 66 0.30 1.31 18.75
CA PRO A 66 0.56 -0.02 18.23
C PRO A 66 0.22 -0.15 16.74
N VAL A 67 0.90 -1.08 16.06
CA VAL A 67 0.76 -1.32 14.62
C VAL A 67 -0.69 -1.62 14.24
N GLU A 68 -1.37 -2.42 15.04
CA GLU A 68 -2.77 -2.83 14.83
C GLU A 68 -3.70 -1.62 14.76
N SER A 69 -3.37 -0.52 15.45
CA SER A 69 -4.13 0.72 15.37
C SER A 69 -3.70 1.59 14.19
N ILE A 70 -2.39 1.71 13.95
CA ILE A 70 -1.85 2.49 12.83
C ILE A 70 -2.40 1.99 11.49
N VAL A 71 -2.37 0.67 11.23
CA VAL A 71 -2.76 0.09 9.94
C VAL A 71 -4.24 0.31 9.59
N THR A 72 -5.11 0.56 10.57
CA THR A 72 -6.53 0.89 10.33
C THR A 72 -6.71 2.19 9.54
N ARG A 73 -5.70 3.06 9.57
CA ARG A 73 -5.68 4.32 8.81
C ARG A 73 -5.30 4.11 7.35
N PHE A 74 -4.72 2.96 7.00
CA PHE A 74 -4.30 2.66 5.65
C PHE A 74 -5.48 2.25 4.77
N LYS A 75 -5.40 2.68 3.51
CA LYS A 75 -6.36 2.34 2.49
C LYS A 75 -5.62 1.97 1.21
N THR A 76 -6.08 0.93 0.52
CA THR A 76 -5.58 0.70 -0.84
C THR A 76 -6.26 1.67 -1.79
N GLY A 77 -5.54 2.07 -2.85
CA GLY A 77 -6.07 2.95 -3.88
C GLY A 77 -7.28 2.32 -4.60
N ALA A 78 -8.07 3.18 -5.24
CA ALA A 78 -9.19 2.76 -6.08
C ALA A 78 -8.65 2.25 -7.43
N MET A 79 -8.60 0.93 -7.60
CA MET A 79 -8.20 0.28 -8.84
C MET A 79 -9.38 -0.53 -9.36
N SER A 80 -9.84 -0.23 -10.57
CA SER A 80 -11.08 -0.80 -11.08
C SER A 80 -10.95 -2.28 -11.41
N TYR A 81 -12.05 -3.00 -11.17
CA TYR A 81 -12.29 -4.28 -11.80
C TYR A 81 -12.24 -4.11 -13.33
N GLY A 82 -11.37 -4.86 -14.01
CA GLY A 82 -11.10 -4.72 -15.44
C GLY A 82 -9.79 -4.00 -15.79
N SER A 83 -9.27 -3.14 -14.91
CA SER A 83 -7.87 -2.63 -15.03
C SER A 83 -6.85 -3.55 -14.35
N ILE A 84 -7.30 -4.31 -13.36
CA ILE A 84 -6.52 -5.37 -12.71
C ILE A 84 -7.33 -6.68 -12.69
N SER A 85 -6.65 -7.79 -12.50
CA SER A 85 -7.31 -9.10 -12.44
C SER A 85 -8.19 -9.24 -11.19
N LYS A 86 -9.17 -10.15 -11.24
CA LYS A 86 -10.04 -10.48 -10.11
C LYS A 86 -9.23 -10.91 -8.90
N GLU A 87 -8.22 -11.75 -9.12
CA GLU A 87 -7.34 -12.28 -8.07
C GLU A 87 -6.58 -11.16 -7.37
N ALA A 88 -6.02 -10.20 -8.11
CA ALA A 88 -5.33 -9.06 -7.53
C ALA A 88 -6.28 -8.16 -6.72
N HIS A 89 -7.48 -7.91 -7.25
CA HIS A 89 -8.50 -7.08 -6.60
C HIS A 89 -8.99 -7.69 -5.29
N GLU A 90 -9.34 -8.98 -5.31
CA GLU A 90 -9.78 -9.72 -4.13
C GLU A 90 -8.66 -9.87 -3.09
N THR A 91 -7.41 -10.09 -3.53
CA THR A 91 -6.25 -10.18 -2.62
C THR A 91 -6.11 -8.92 -1.77
N MET A 92 -6.27 -7.74 -2.37
CA MET A 92 -6.23 -6.48 -1.62
C MET A 92 -7.41 -6.35 -0.65
N ALA A 93 -8.63 -6.74 -1.06
CA ALA A 93 -9.78 -6.67 -0.18
C ALA A 93 -9.62 -7.59 1.04
N ILE A 94 -9.18 -8.83 0.81
CA ILE A 94 -8.90 -9.80 1.89
C ILE A 94 -7.83 -9.24 2.84
N ALA A 95 -6.72 -8.74 2.32
CA ALA A 95 -5.64 -8.20 3.13
C ALA A 95 -6.10 -7.00 3.98
N MET A 96 -6.82 -6.05 3.40
CA MET A 96 -7.29 -4.87 4.14
C MET A 96 -8.38 -5.21 5.15
N ASN A 97 -9.27 -6.14 4.84
CA ASN A 97 -10.28 -6.60 5.80
C ASN A 97 -9.64 -7.34 6.99
N HIS A 98 -8.59 -8.13 6.74
CA HIS A 98 -7.81 -8.79 7.80
C HIS A 98 -7.09 -7.77 8.71
N LEU A 99 -6.54 -6.71 8.13
CA LEU A 99 -5.85 -5.64 8.86
C LEU A 99 -6.79 -4.59 9.47
N HIS A 100 -8.10 -4.73 9.32
CA HIS A 100 -9.09 -3.70 9.67
C HIS A 100 -8.85 -2.33 8.99
N GLY A 101 -8.10 -2.32 7.88
CA GLY A 101 -7.98 -1.18 6.97
C GLY A 101 -9.17 -1.12 6.00
N LYS A 102 -9.02 -0.39 4.90
CA LYS A 102 -10.07 -0.32 3.87
C LYS A 102 -9.54 -0.48 2.45
N SER A 103 -10.13 -1.38 1.68
CA SER A 103 -9.95 -1.42 0.23
C SER A 103 -11.09 -0.68 -0.48
N ASN A 104 -10.86 -0.32 -1.75
CA ASN A 104 -11.80 0.41 -2.60
C ASN A 104 -12.11 -0.39 -3.87
N SER A 105 -13.40 -0.50 -4.22
CA SER A 105 -13.86 -1.23 -5.41
C SER A 105 -13.28 -0.70 -6.72
N GLY A 106 -12.92 0.59 -6.76
CA GLY A 106 -12.67 1.28 -8.02
C GLY A 106 -13.95 1.47 -8.83
N GLU A 107 -13.79 1.91 -10.07
CA GLU A 107 -14.89 2.39 -10.92
C GLU A 107 -15.73 1.31 -11.58
N GLY A 108 -15.23 0.07 -11.63
CA GLY A 108 -15.79 -1.02 -12.44
C GLY A 108 -16.83 -1.88 -11.74
N GLY A 109 -17.47 -1.35 -10.69
CA GLY A 109 -18.38 -2.11 -9.84
C GLY A 109 -17.68 -3.19 -9.00
N GLU A 110 -18.48 -4.05 -8.36
CA GLU A 110 -18.00 -5.18 -7.58
C GLU A 110 -19.03 -6.33 -7.66
N ASP A 111 -18.54 -7.56 -7.76
CA ASP A 111 -19.37 -8.77 -7.83
C ASP A 111 -20.24 -8.94 -6.56
N LEU A 112 -21.51 -9.32 -6.72
CA LEU A 112 -22.45 -9.52 -5.63
C LEU A 112 -22.01 -10.66 -4.70
N ASP A 113 -21.34 -11.68 -5.23
CA ASP A 113 -20.85 -12.82 -4.44
C ASP A 113 -19.80 -12.39 -3.40
N ARG A 114 -19.20 -11.21 -3.56
CA ARG A 114 -18.22 -10.66 -2.60
C ARG A 114 -18.86 -9.94 -1.43
N LEU A 115 -20.17 -9.69 -1.45
CA LEU A 115 -20.85 -8.92 -0.40
C LEU A 115 -20.95 -9.68 0.93
N THR A 116 -20.81 -11.01 0.90
CA THR A 116 -20.78 -11.86 2.07
C THR A 116 -19.42 -12.53 2.21
N VAL A 117 -19.11 -12.98 3.43
CA VAL A 117 -17.88 -13.74 3.67
C VAL A 117 -18.00 -15.09 2.98
N GLY A 118 -16.96 -15.47 2.23
CA GLY A 118 -16.94 -16.72 1.48
C GLY A 118 -16.98 -17.95 2.39
N PRO A 119 -17.27 -19.14 1.85
CA PRO A 119 -17.25 -20.39 2.61
C PRO A 119 -15.86 -20.73 3.18
N ASP A 120 -14.80 -20.11 2.64
CA ASP A 120 -13.42 -20.20 3.14
C ASP A 120 -13.10 -19.21 4.27
N GLY A 121 -14.09 -18.42 4.72
CA GLY A 121 -13.92 -17.41 5.77
C GLY A 121 -13.24 -16.13 5.29
N LEU A 122 -12.88 -16.02 4.01
CA LEU A 122 -12.20 -14.83 3.47
C LEU A 122 -13.22 -13.76 3.05
N ASN A 123 -13.04 -12.56 3.58
CA ASN A 123 -13.86 -11.41 3.23
C ASN A 123 -13.27 -10.68 2.01
N ARG A 124 -13.93 -10.85 0.85
CA ARG A 124 -13.53 -10.23 -0.43
C ARG A 124 -14.23 -8.90 -0.69
N CYS A 125 -15.12 -8.45 0.19
CA CYS A 125 -15.87 -7.21 0.02
C CYS A 125 -14.95 -6.00 0.18
N SER A 126 -14.94 -5.06 -0.78
CA SER A 126 -14.27 -3.78 -0.57
C SER A 126 -15.06 -2.90 0.41
N ALA A 127 -14.40 -2.38 1.44
CA ALA A 127 -15.06 -1.52 2.44
C ALA A 127 -15.52 -0.16 1.87
N ILE A 128 -14.92 0.29 0.76
CA ILE A 128 -15.27 1.52 0.07
C ILE A 128 -15.77 1.18 -1.33
N LYS A 129 -16.92 1.73 -1.71
CA LYS A 129 -17.50 1.61 -3.06
C LYS A 129 -17.40 2.96 -3.77
N GLN A 130 -16.80 2.99 -4.96
CA GLN A 130 -16.65 4.24 -5.72
C GLN A 130 -17.88 4.49 -6.59
N VAL A 131 -18.27 5.76 -6.70
CA VAL A 131 -19.26 6.23 -7.67
C VAL A 131 -18.56 7.19 -8.64
N ALA A 132 -18.17 6.67 -9.81
CA ALA A 132 -17.46 7.41 -10.86
C ALA A 132 -18.42 7.83 -11.98
N SER A 133 -18.00 8.76 -12.86
CA SER A 133 -18.85 9.34 -13.91
C SER A 133 -19.56 8.30 -14.78
N GLY A 134 -18.89 7.19 -15.10
CA GLY A 134 -19.46 6.10 -15.91
C GLY A 134 -20.54 5.27 -15.21
N ARG A 135 -20.60 5.27 -13.87
CA ARG A 135 -21.59 4.52 -13.06
C ARG A 135 -21.69 3.03 -13.46
N PHE A 136 -20.54 2.40 -13.72
CA PHE A 136 -20.46 0.95 -13.96
C PHE A 136 -20.84 0.14 -12.73
#